data_AF-A0AAF0QZ69-F1
#
_entry.id   AF-A0AAF0QZ69-F1
#
_cell.length_a   1.000
_cell.length_b   1.000
_cell.length_c   1.000
_cell.angle_alpha   90.00
_cell.angle_beta   90.00
_cell.angle_gamma   90.00
#
_symmetry.space_group_name_H-M   'P 1'
#
loop_
_entity.id
_entity.type
_entity.pdbx_description
1 polymer ?
#
loop_
_entity_poly.entity_id
_entity_poly.type
_entity_poly.pdbx_seq_one_letter_code
_entity_poly.pdbx_strand_id
1 'polypeptide(L)'
;MVELWSVYSFPIRDKVVEDQPTVDSFLHSLGLEKYAIHFKAEEVDLYSLKQMGDNDLKELGVPMGPRKKILLALASRARRQV
;
A
#
# COMPACT_ATOMS: atom_id res chain seq x y z
N MET A 1 37.30 13.88 -31.02
CA MET A 1 36.11 14.76 -31.11
C MET A 1 34.89 13.86 -31.28
N VAL A 2 34.68 12.95 -30.33
CA VAL A 2 33.67 13.00 -29.25
C VAL A 2 32.28 13.36 -29.75
N GLU A 3 31.45 12.34 -29.94
CA GLU A 3 29.99 12.43 -29.85
C GLU A 3 29.55 11.07 -29.26
N LEU A 4 30.05 10.63 -28.09
CA LEU A 4 29.41 10.85 -26.77
C LEU A 4 27.87 10.69 -26.71
N TRP A 5 27.25 9.98 -27.67
CA TRP A 5 25.81 9.71 -27.67
C TRP A 5 25.44 8.23 -27.46
N SER A 6 26.42 7.31 -27.39
CA SER A 6 26.14 5.90 -27.05
C SER A 6 26.03 5.64 -25.54
N VAL A 7 26.45 6.59 -24.69
CA VAL A 7 26.53 6.43 -23.23
C VAL A 7 25.37 7.13 -22.50
N TYR A 8 24.51 7.85 -23.24
CA TYR A 8 23.33 8.55 -22.72
C TYR A 8 22.02 7.80 -22.95
N SER A 9 22.04 6.48 -23.11
CA SER A 9 20.84 5.70 -22.77
C SER A 9 20.74 5.63 -21.23
N PHE A 10 20.40 6.78 -20.64
CA PHE A 10 19.93 6.87 -19.27
C PHE A 10 18.88 5.76 -19.07
N PRO A 11 18.94 4.97 -17.98
CA PRO A 11 17.78 4.20 -17.57
C PRO A 11 16.67 5.22 -17.31
N ILE A 12 15.76 5.39 -18.26
CA ILE A 12 14.61 6.27 -18.10
C ILE A 12 13.74 5.61 -17.04
N ARG A 13 13.95 6.12 -15.82
CA ARG A 13 13.06 6.24 -14.67
C ARG A 13 12.34 4.96 -14.28
N ASP A 14 12.57 4.57 -13.02
CA ASP A 14 11.55 3.97 -12.15
C ASP A 14 10.17 4.20 -12.74
N LYS A 15 9.46 3.10 -13.04
CA LYS A 15 8.03 3.17 -13.31
C LYS A 15 7.44 3.99 -12.17
N VAL A 16 7.12 5.25 -12.45
CA VAL A 16 6.08 5.97 -11.74
C VAL A 16 4.84 5.22 -12.20
N VAL A 17 4.61 4.05 -11.60
CA VAL A 17 3.30 3.42 -11.59
C VAL A 17 2.47 4.50 -10.93
N GLU A 18 1.67 5.17 -11.74
CA GLU A 18 0.69 6.12 -11.29
C GLU A 18 -0.09 5.40 -10.19
N ASP A 19 0.24 5.75 -8.94
CA ASP A 19 -0.06 5.00 -7.71
C ASP A 19 -1.55 5.20 -7.46
N GLN A 20 -2.38 4.50 -8.25
CA GLN A 20 -3.70 4.16 -7.78
C GLN A 20 -3.45 3.48 -6.44
N PRO A 21 -3.88 4.10 -5.33
CA PRO A 21 -3.50 3.60 -4.03
C PRO A 21 -4.02 2.17 -3.99
N THR A 22 -3.15 1.22 -3.70
CA THR A 22 -3.51 -0.19 -3.58
C THR A 22 -3.46 -0.57 -2.11
N VAL A 23 -4.07 -1.70 -1.76
CA VAL A 23 -3.89 -2.28 -0.43
C VAL A 23 -2.40 -2.56 -0.16
N ASP A 24 -1.67 -2.97 -1.20
CA ASP A 24 -0.23 -3.25 -1.13
C ASP A 24 0.59 -1.97 -0.81
N SER A 25 0.40 -0.89 -1.58
CA SER A 25 1.12 0.38 -1.35
C SER A 25 0.72 1.03 -0.01
N PHE A 26 -0.54 0.86 0.41
CA PHE A 26 -0.99 1.29 1.74
C PHE A 26 -0.30 0.51 2.87
N LEU A 27 -0.28 -0.82 2.81
CA LEU A 27 0.38 -1.64 3.83
C LEU A 27 1.89 -1.43 3.85
N HIS A 28 2.51 -1.25 2.68
CA HIS A 28 3.92 -0.91 2.56
C HIS A 28 4.24 0.42 3.26
N SER A 29 3.40 1.46 3.10
CA SER A 29 3.57 2.74 3.81
C SER A 29 3.50 2.61 5.34
N LEU A 30 2.91 1.53 5.85
CA LEU A 30 2.82 1.22 7.27
C LEU A 30 3.90 0.23 7.75
N GLY A 31 4.77 -0.28 6.87
CA GLY A 31 5.70 -1.36 7.18
C GLY A 31 4.99 -2.68 7.51
N LEU A 32 3.86 -2.93 6.87
CA LEU A 32 2.97 -4.08 7.06
C LEU A 32 2.81 -4.92 5.78
N GLU A 33 3.68 -4.75 4.80
CA GLU A 33 3.66 -5.42 3.49
C GLU A 33 3.61 -6.94 3.58
N LYS A 34 4.18 -7.54 4.64
CA LYS A 34 4.10 -8.99 4.89
C LYS A 34 2.67 -9.51 5.04
N TYR A 35 1.72 -8.65 5.43
CA TYR A 35 0.32 -9.03 5.57
C TYR A 35 -0.47 -8.87 4.26
N ALA A 36 0.09 -8.24 3.22
CA ALA A 36 -0.60 -8.01 1.95
C ALA A 36 -1.12 -9.30 1.30
N ILE A 37 -0.45 -10.43 1.56
CA ILE A 37 -0.87 -11.76 1.09
C ILE A 37 -2.26 -12.13 1.63
N HIS A 38 -2.57 -11.83 2.90
CA HIS A 38 -3.88 -12.13 3.49
C HIS A 38 -5.00 -11.33 2.84
N PHE A 39 -4.75 -10.05 2.56
CA PHE A 39 -5.71 -9.19 1.87
C PHE A 39 -5.92 -9.61 0.41
N LYS A 40 -4.86 -10.05 -0.28
CA LYS A 40 -4.97 -10.57 -1.65
C LYS A 40 -5.72 -11.89 -1.72
N ALA A 41 -5.49 -12.79 -0.75
CA ALA A 41 -6.18 -14.08 -0.69
C ALA A 41 -7.69 -13.93 -0.53
N GLU A 42 -8.13 -12.92 0.22
CA GLU A 42 -9.54 -12.59 0.46
C GLU A 42 -10.07 -11.52 -0.51
N GLU A 43 -9.33 -11.24 -1.60
CA GLU A 43 -9.69 -10.28 -2.65
C GLU A 43 -10.08 -8.88 -2.13
N VAL A 44 -9.47 -8.45 -1.02
CA VAL A 44 -9.77 -7.17 -0.38
C VAL A 44 -9.16 -6.02 -1.20
N ASP A 45 -10.03 -5.12 -1.63
CA ASP A 45 -9.65 -3.84 -2.25
C ASP A 45 -9.60 -2.69 -1.23
N LEU A 46 -9.18 -1.49 -1.67
CA LEU A 46 -9.11 -0.34 -0.76
C LEU A 46 -10.48 0.13 -0.26
N TYR A 47 -11.55 -0.10 -1.02
CA TYR A 47 -12.89 0.28 -0.60
C TYR A 47 -13.38 -0.63 0.54
N SER A 48 -13.20 -1.94 0.39
CA SER A 48 -13.51 -2.92 1.41
C SER A 48 -12.66 -2.70 2.65
N LEU A 49 -11.34 -2.47 2.48
CA LEU A 49 -10.42 -2.19 3.58
C LEU A 49 -10.86 -1.02 4.47
N LYS A 50 -11.47 0.03 3.88
CA LYS A 50 -11.98 1.19 4.64
C LYS A 50 -13.21 0.85 5.50
N GLN A 51 -13.94 -0.21 5.17
CA GLN A 51 -15.11 -0.67 5.90
C GLN A 51 -14.79 -1.74 6.95
N MET A 52 -13.59 -2.35 6.87
CA MET A 52 -13.16 -3.37 7.83
C MET A 52 -12.96 -2.79 9.24
N GLY A 53 -13.46 -3.52 10.22
CA GLY A 53 -13.24 -3.30 11.64
C GLY A 53 -12.15 -4.18 12.24
N ASP A 54 -12.02 -4.11 13.56
CA ASP A 54 -11.03 -4.90 14.32
C ASP A 54 -11.24 -6.42 14.17
N ASN A 55 -12.51 -6.84 14.04
CA ASN A 55 -12.92 -8.23 13.87
C ASN A 55 -12.58 -8.76 12.48
N ASP A 56 -12.89 -8.03 11.42
CA ASP A 56 -12.61 -8.50 10.05
C ASP A 56 -11.11 -8.67 9.83
N LEU A 57 -10.30 -7.71 10.33
CA LEU A 57 -8.84 -7.85 10.28
C LEU A 57 -8.33 -9.02 11.13
N LYS A 58 -9.05 -9.41 12.20
CA LYS A 58 -8.71 -10.57 13.02
C LYS A 58 -8.90 -11.86 12.24
N GLU A 59 -10.00 -11.95 11.50
CA GLU A 59 -10.36 -13.08 10.67
C GLU A 59 -9.39 -13.25 9.50
N LEU A 60 -8.87 -12.14 8.95
CA LEU A 60 -7.75 -12.15 8.00
C LEU A 60 -6.42 -12.67 8.58
N GLY A 61 -6.34 -12.95 9.89
CA GLY A 61 -5.12 -13.41 10.55
C GLY A 61 -4.15 -12.29 10.95
N VAL A 62 -4.58 -11.03 10.97
CA VAL A 62 -3.74 -9.91 11.37
C VAL A 62 -3.68 -9.82 12.91
N PRO A 63 -2.49 -9.79 13.55
CA PRO A 63 -2.39 -9.70 15.01
C PRO A 63 -2.72 -8.31 15.55
N MET A 64 -2.94 -8.18 16.87
CA MET A 64 -3.53 -6.97 17.46
C MET A 64 -2.76 -5.67 17.18
N GLY A 65 -1.43 -5.69 17.19
CA GLY A 65 -0.61 -4.50 16.94
C GLY A 65 -0.82 -3.92 15.53
N PRO A 66 -0.53 -4.69 14.46
CA PRO A 66 -0.80 -4.28 13.08
C PRO A 66 -2.26 -3.87 12.82
N ARG A 67 -3.25 -4.55 13.43
CA ARG A 67 -4.66 -4.17 13.31
C ARG A 67 -4.93 -2.75 13.77
N LYS A 68 -4.46 -2.39 14.98
CA LYS A 68 -4.62 -1.02 15.50
C LYS A 68 -3.91 0.00 14.61
N LYS A 69 -2.74 -0.34 14.06
CA LYS A 69 -1.98 0.54 13.15
C LYS A 69 -2.75 0.83 11.86
N ILE A 70 -3.36 -0.18 11.25
CA ILE A 70 -4.18 -0.05 10.03
C ILE A 70 -5.40 0.85 10.29
N LEU A 71 -6.17 0.55 11.34
CA LEU A 71 -7.38 1.31 11.68
C LEU A 71 -7.07 2.79 11.97
N LEU A 72 -5.99 3.08 12.69
CA LEU A 72 -5.53 4.44 12.94
C LEU A 72 -5.12 5.17 11.66
N ALA A 73 -4.42 4.49 10.75
CA ALA A 73 -4.02 5.05 9.47
C ALA A 73 -5.23 5.39 8.59
N LEU A 74 -6.23 4.51 8.53
CA LEU A 74 -7.49 4.74 7.82
C LEU A 74 -8.26 5.95 8.39
N ALA A 75 -8.38 6.02 9.73
CA ALA A 75 -9.04 7.15 10.40
C ALA A 75 -8.30 8.49 10.20
N SER A 76 -6.96 8.47 10.16
CA SER A 76 -6.16 9.69 9.92
C SER A 76 -6.28 10.22 8.48
N ARG A 77 -6.41 9.32 7.49
CA ARG A 77 -6.64 9.71 6.09
C ARG A 77 -8.05 10.30 5.88
N ALA A 78 -9.05 9.82 6.60
CA ALA A 78 -10.40 10.41 6.57
C ALA A 78 -10.41 11.88 7.02
N ARG A 79 -9.52 12.25 7.95
CA ARG A 79 -9.43 13.62 8.49
C ARG A 79 -8.68 14.63 7.61
N ARG A 80 -8.04 14.18 6.53
CA ARG A 80 -7.25 15.05 5.62
C ARG A 80 -8.02 15.47 4.36
N GLN A 81 -9.28 15.07 4.25
CA GLN A 81 -10.18 15.41 3.13
C GLN A 81 -11.21 16.49 3.51
N VAL A 82 -11.02 17.18 4.64
CA VAL A 82 -11.84 18.32 5.11
C VAL A 82 -11.03 19.60 5.03
#